data_AF-A0A355BBV6-F1
#
_entry.id   AF-A0A355BBV6-F1
#
_cell.length_a   1.000
_cell.length_b   1.000
_cell.length_c   1.000
_cell.angle_alpha   90.00
_cell.angle_beta   90.00
_cell.angle_gamma   90.00
#
_symmetry.space_group_name_H-M   'P 1'
#
loop_
_entity.id
_entity.type
_entity.pdbx_description
1 polymer ?
#
loop_
_entity_poly.entity_id
_entity_poly.type
_entity_poly.pdbx_seq_one_letter_code
_entity_poly.pdbx_strand_id
1 'polypeptide(L)'
;TGRSQLLSCHNAYHGNTMGSLSVMGFEERKQVFRPLLPDVEFITFNNEADLEKITSKTAGVLLETIQGGAGFIQPENNFLKKIKQRCQDVGALMI
;
A
#
# COMPACT_ATOMS: atom_id res chain seq x y z
N THR A 1 11.41 -12.09 -0.09
CA THR A 1 10.20 -12.93 0.16
C THR A 1 9.96 -13.96 -0.94
N GLY A 2 10.36 -13.71 -2.20
CA GLY A 2 10.02 -14.60 -3.33
C GLY A 2 8.57 -14.51 -3.79
N ARG A 3 7.80 -13.57 -3.21
CA ARG A 3 6.38 -13.31 -3.46
C ARG A 3 6.25 -12.07 -4.35
N SER A 4 5.17 -11.98 -5.13
CA SER A 4 4.91 -10.85 -6.04
C SER A 4 3.93 -9.81 -5.50
N GLN A 5 2.98 -10.21 -4.63
CA GLN A 5 1.87 -9.32 -4.25
C GLN A 5 2.35 -8.12 -3.44
N LEU A 6 2.04 -6.92 -3.92
CA LEU A 6 2.27 -5.67 -3.21
C LEU A 6 0.94 -5.05 -2.80
N LEU A 7 0.87 -4.53 -1.58
CA LEU A 7 -0.25 -3.70 -1.13
C LEU A 7 0.24 -2.26 -1.02
N SER A 8 -0.56 -1.30 -1.48
CA SER A 8 -0.39 0.12 -1.18
C SER A 8 -1.72 0.73 -0.72
N CYS A 9 -1.75 2.02 -0.43
CA CYS A 9 -2.95 2.69 0.04
C CYS A 9 -3.68 3.42 -1.09
N HIS A 10 -5.00 3.47 -1.07
CA HIS A 10 -5.75 4.41 -1.89
C HIS A 10 -5.26 5.84 -1.64
N ASN A 11 -5.22 6.66 -2.70
CA ASN A 11 -4.69 8.03 -2.70
C ASN A 11 -3.19 8.18 -2.37
N ALA A 12 -2.43 7.08 -2.23
CA ALA A 12 -1.00 7.15 -1.96
C ALA A 12 -0.20 7.70 -3.15
N TYR A 13 0.91 8.40 -2.84
CA TYR A 13 1.86 8.90 -3.83
C TYR A 13 3.27 8.33 -3.58
N HIS A 14 3.76 7.50 -4.50
CA HIS A 14 5.09 6.88 -4.40
C HIS A 14 6.05 7.28 -5.53
N GLY A 15 5.64 8.17 -6.43
CA GLY A 15 6.43 8.64 -7.58
C GLY A 15 5.79 8.32 -8.93
N ASN A 16 6.45 8.76 -10.00
CA ASN A 16 5.91 8.73 -11.38
C ASN A 16 6.68 7.79 -12.33
N THR A 17 7.63 6.99 -11.83
CA THR A 17 8.32 5.97 -12.65
C THR A 17 7.48 4.70 -12.71
N MET A 18 7.69 3.85 -13.72
CA MET A 18 6.85 2.65 -13.95
C MET A 18 6.53 1.84 -12.68
N GLY A 19 7.55 1.53 -11.86
CA GLY A 19 7.36 0.79 -10.62
C GLY A 19 6.57 1.57 -9.56
N SER A 20 6.95 2.82 -9.30
CA SER A 20 6.28 3.67 -8.30
C SER A 20 4.85 4.04 -8.68
N LEU A 21 4.60 4.25 -9.97
CA LEU A 21 3.28 4.51 -10.52
C LEU A 21 2.35 3.30 -10.40
N SER A 22 2.90 2.08 -10.45
CA SER A 22 2.13 0.84 -10.27
C SER A 22 1.49 0.75 -8.88
N VAL A 23 2.22 1.19 -7.86
CA VAL A 23 1.77 1.27 -6.46
C VAL A 23 1.14 2.61 -6.10
N MET A 24 0.96 3.54 -7.04
CA MET A 24 0.24 4.80 -6.77
C MET A 24 -1.26 4.51 -6.55
N GLY A 25 -1.83 5.08 -5.48
CA GLY A 25 -3.24 4.88 -5.12
C GLY A 25 -4.23 5.84 -5.77
N PHE A 26 -3.74 6.77 -6.58
CA PHE A 26 -4.54 7.80 -7.24
C PHE A 26 -4.80 7.44 -8.71
N GLU A 27 -5.93 6.79 -8.96
CA GLU A 27 -6.24 6.14 -10.25
C GLU A 27 -6.22 7.12 -11.44
N GLU A 28 -6.75 8.33 -11.24
CA GLU A 28 -6.86 9.35 -12.28
C GLU A 28 -5.51 9.70 -12.91
N ARG A 29 -4.43 9.66 -12.12
CA ARG A 29 -3.06 9.93 -12.60
C ARG A 29 -2.42 8.74 -13.31
N LYS A 30 -2.74 7.50 -12.92
CA LYS A 30 -2.01 6.33 -13.43
C LYS A 30 -2.72 5.60 -14.58
N GLN A 31 -4.03 5.79 -14.76
CA GLN A 31 -4.85 5.06 -15.73
C GLN A 31 -4.32 5.12 -17.17
N VAL A 32 -3.75 6.26 -17.60
CA VAL A 32 -3.27 6.48 -18.97
C VAL A 32 -1.95 5.76 -19.29
N PHE A 33 -1.31 5.17 -18.28
CA PHE A 33 -0.01 4.49 -18.40
C PHE A 33 -0.12 2.97 -18.30
N ARG A 34 -1.35 2.42 -18.32
CA ARG A 34 -1.59 0.99 -18.24
C ARG A 34 -1.08 0.27 -19.52
N PRO A 35 -0.58 -0.98 -19.41
CA PRO A 35 -0.52 -1.79 -18.19
C PRO A 35 0.60 -1.41 -17.24
N LEU A 36 0.32 -1.46 -15.94
CA LEU A 36 1.28 -1.27 -14.86
C LEU A 36 1.73 -2.64 -14.31
N LEU A 37 2.62 -2.67 -13.32
CA LEU A 37 3.01 -3.93 -12.68
C LEU A 37 1.76 -4.66 -12.16
N PRO A 38 1.64 -5.98 -12.44
CA PRO A 38 0.53 -6.78 -11.94
C PRO A 38 0.68 -7.07 -10.45
N ASP A 39 -0.34 -7.69 -9.86
CA ASP A 39 -0.32 -8.16 -8.46
C ASP A 39 -0.11 -7.02 -7.44
N VAL A 40 -0.66 -5.85 -7.75
CA VAL A 40 -0.75 -4.70 -6.84
C VAL A 40 -2.19 -4.52 -6.40
N GLU A 41 -2.41 -4.58 -5.09
CA GLU A 41 -3.71 -4.33 -4.46
C GLU A 41 -3.66 -3.08 -3.57
N PHE A 42 -4.84 -2.55 -3.24
CA PHE A 42 -4.98 -1.33 -2.46
C PHE A 42 -5.82 -1.56 -1.21
N ILE A 43 -5.35 -0.98 -0.10
CA ILE A 43 -6.06 -0.86 1.18
C ILE A 43 -6.45 0.60 1.41
N THR A 44 -7.46 0.83 2.25
CA THR A 44 -7.81 2.17 2.69
C THR A 44 -7.00 2.51 3.95
N PHE A 45 -6.29 3.64 3.92
CA PHE A 45 -5.56 4.14 5.09
C PHE A 45 -6.53 4.39 6.26
N ASN A 46 -6.14 4.03 7.48
CA ASN A 46 -7.00 4.03 8.68
C ASN A 46 -8.19 3.04 8.66
N ASN A 47 -8.33 2.15 7.66
CA ASN A 47 -9.35 1.10 7.68
C ASN A 47 -8.79 -0.22 8.24
N GLU A 48 -9.15 -0.56 9.48
CA GLU A 48 -8.64 -1.77 10.12
C GLU A 48 -9.13 -3.07 9.49
N ALA A 49 -10.32 -3.07 8.88
CA ALA A 49 -10.84 -4.26 8.21
C ALA A 49 -9.94 -4.70 7.03
N ASP A 50 -9.25 -3.76 6.40
CA ASP A 50 -8.36 -4.05 5.28
C ASP A 50 -7.05 -4.75 5.69
N LEU A 51 -6.74 -4.87 6.99
CA LEU A 51 -5.54 -5.61 7.45
C LEU A 51 -5.63 -7.11 7.09
N GLU A 52 -6.83 -7.65 6.93
CA GLU A 52 -7.04 -9.03 6.50
C GLU A 52 -6.52 -9.28 5.08
N LYS A 53 -6.41 -8.24 4.24
CA LYS A 53 -5.84 -8.33 2.88
C LYS A 53 -4.34 -8.56 2.88
N ILE A 54 -3.65 -8.22 3.97
CA ILE A 54 -2.23 -8.53 4.15
C ILE A 54 -2.15 -10.01 4.53
N THR A 55 -1.67 -10.87 3.62
CA THR A 55 -1.68 -12.33 3.79
C THR A 55 -0.28 -12.92 3.61
N SER A 56 -0.16 -14.24 3.74
CA SER A 56 1.08 -14.97 3.43
C SER A 56 1.50 -14.87 1.96
N LYS A 57 0.64 -14.38 1.06
CA LYS A 57 0.97 -14.05 -0.33
C LYS A 57 1.67 -12.70 -0.47
N THR A 58 1.47 -11.80 0.49
CA THR A 58 1.98 -10.43 0.42
C THR A 58 3.51 -10.43 0.55
N ALA A 59 4.17 -9.80 -0.42
CA ALA A 59 5.60 -9.53 -0.43
C ALA A 59 5.93 -8.31 0.44
N GLY A 60 5.13 -7.25 0.30
CA GLY A 60 5.27 -6.04 1.10
C GLY A 60 4.06 -5.12 1.02
N VAL A 61 3.96 -4.24 2.01
CA VAL A 61 2.95 -3.19 2.14
C VAL A 61 3.69 -1.85 2.10
N LEU A 62 3.39 -1.02 1.11
CA LEU A 62 3.96 0.31 0.93
C LEU A 62 3.01 1.37 1.48
N LEU A 63 3.51 2.25 2.33
CA LEU A 63 2.68 3.28 2.94
C LEU A 63 3.46 4.54 3.28
N GLU A 64 2.74 5.66 3.35
CA GLU A 64 3.25 6.91 3.89
C GLU A 64 2.98 6.96 5.41
N THR A 65 3.86 7.57 6.20
CA THR A 65 3.59 7.77 7.64
C THR A 65 2.45 8.76 7.88
N ILE A 66 2.26 9.69 6.94
CA ILE A 66 1.14 10.61 6.80
C ILE A 66 0.89 10.70 5.29
N GLN A 67 -0.35 10.49 4.81
CA GLN A 67 -0.62 10.59 3.37
C GLN A 67 -0.63 12.06 2.93
N GLY A 68 0.48 12.55 2.41
CA GLY A 68 0.64 13.96 2.03
C GLY A 68 -0.23 14.31 0.82
N GLY A 69 -0.14 13.49 -0.23
CA GLY A 69 -0.90 13.69 -1.48
C GLY A 69 -2.42 13.58 -1.34
N ALA A 70 -2.89 12.94 -0.26
CA ALA A 70 -4.31 12.76 0.04
C ALA A 70 -4.89 13.85 0.96
N GLY A 71 -4.13 14.90 1.28
CA GLY A 71 -4.56 15.98 2.17
C GLY A 71 -4.08 15.86 3.60
N PHE A 72 -2.85 15.37 3.81
CA PHE A 72 -2.21 15.25 5.13
C PHE A 72 -2.99 14.36 6.12
N ILE A 73 -3.45 13.21 5.65
CA ILE A 73 -4.19 12.24 6.48
C ILE A 73 -3.21 11.57 7.45
N GLN A 74 -3.46 11.74 8.76
CA GLN A 74 -2.63 11.18 9.82
C GLN A 74 -3.12 9.78 10.24
N PRO A 75 -2.23 8.90 10.71
CA PRO A 75 -2.61 7.59 11.19
C PRO A 75 -3.38 7.69 12.51
N GLU A 76 -4.50 6.98 12.59
CA GLU A 76 -5.37 6.94 13.77
C GLU A 76 -5.27 5.58 14.46
N ASN A 77 -5.69 5.48 15.73
CA ASN A 77 -5.87 4.20 16.43
C ASN A 77 -4.67 3.23 16.35
N ASN A 78 -3.45 3.78 16.32
CA ASN A 78 -2.20 3.04 16.12
C ASN A 78 -2.13 2.24 14.80
N PHE A 79 -2.80 2.69 13.73
CA PHE A 79 -2.89 2.02 12.43
C PHE A 79 -1.54 1.52 11.91
N LEU A 80 -0.50 2.36 11.92
CA LEU A 80 0.85 1.96 11.47
C LEU A 80 1.45 0.81 12.30
N LYS A 81 1.19 0.77 13.61
CA LYS A 81 1.64 -0.34 14.47
C LYS A 81 0.89 -1.62 14.14
N LYS A 82 -0.42 -1.52 13.84
CA LYS A 82 -1.23 -2.68 13.44
C LYS A 82 -0.79 -3.23 12.08
N ILE A 83 -0.47 -2.37 11.11
CA ILE A 83 0.15 -2.76 9.84
C ILE A 83 1.49 -3.47 10.08
N LYS A 84 2.36 -2.88 10.91
CA LYS A 84 3.66 -3.48 11.27
C LYS A 84 3.49 -4.89 11.84
N GLN A 85 2.61 -5.04 12.84
CA GLN A 85 2.34 -6.33 13.47
C GLN A 85 1.83 -7.34 12.43
N ARG A 86 0.85 -6.93 11.61
CA ARG A 86 0.28 -7.82 10.60
C ARG A 86 1.32 -8.28 9.57
N CYS A 87 2.18 -7.38 9.10
CA CYS A 87 3.29 -7.72 8.22
C CYS A 87 4.24 -8.74 8.86
N GLN A 88 4.58 -8.56 10.15
CA GLN A 88 5.41 -9.51 10.90
C GLN A 88 4.75 -10.89 11.00
N ASP A 89 3.45 -10.95 11.30
CA ASP A 89 2.71 -12.21 11.46
C ASP A 89 2.73 -13.08 10.18
N VAL A 90 2.75 -12.46 9.00
CA VAL A 90 2.73 -13.18 7.70
C VAL A 90 4.08 -13.18 6.99
N GLY A 91 5.11 -12.58 7.59
CA GLY A 91 6.44 -12.43 6.99
C GLY A 91 6.47 -11.54 5.74
N ALA A 92 5.59 -10.54 5.66
CA ALA A 92 5.65 -9.48 4.65
C ALA A 92 6.56 -8.33 5.12
N LEU A 93 7.08 -7.55 4.17
CA LEU A 93 7.83 -6.34 4.49
C LEU A 93 6.88 -5.15 4.67
N MET A 94 7.13 -4.31 5.68
CA MET A 94 6.52 -2.99 5.78
C MET A 94 7.51 -1.97 5.21
N ILE A 95 7.08 -1.24 4.17
CA ILE A 95 7.90 -0.30 3.39
C ILE A 95 7.33 1.10 3.55
#